data_AF-A0A4R0IQZ2-F1
#
_entry.id   AF-A0A4R0IQZ2-F1
#
_cell.length_a   1.000
_cell.length_b   1.000
_cell.length_c   1.000
_cell.angle_alpha   90.00
_cell.angle_beta   90.00
_cell.angle_gamma   90.00
#
_symmetry.space_group_name_H-M   'P 1'
#
loop_
_entity.id
_entity.type
_entity.pdbx_description
1 polymer ?
#
loop_
_entity_poly.entity_id
_entity_poly.type
_entity_poly.pdbx_seq_one_letter_code
_entity_poly.pdbx_strand_id
1 'polypeptide(L)'
;MTDPAAGPASRYSAFGENFDNVPTAMVFDAFTETAASLSSRYMRLSDESTTTAETEAWWTKVLALRDAQRDVPADDRAALIEHIQRWRTELKTLETRARG
;
A
#
# COMPACT_ATOMS: atom_id res chain seq x y z
N MET A 1 -13.90 28.28 -19.05
CA MET A 1 -14.73 27.29 -18.34
C MET A 1 -14.24 25.93 -18.80
N THR A 2 -13.21 25.43 -18.11
CA THR A 2 -12.51 24.19 -18.47
C THR A 2 -12.86 23.18 -17.39
N ASP A 3 -13.49 22.10 -17.79
CA ASP A 3 -13.80 20.95 -16.96
C ASP A 3 -12.49 20.36 -16.38
N PRO A 4 -12.40 20.09 -15.06
CA PRO A 4 -11.19 19.54 -14.47
C PRO A 4 -11.08 18.06 -14.84
N ALA A 5 -10.07 17.74 -15.65
CA ALA A 5 -9.62 16.38 -15.86
C ALA A 5 -9.46 15.68 -14.49
N ALA A 6 -10.40 14.80 -14.19
CA ALA A 6 -10.36 13.92 -13.04
C ALA A 6 -8.97 13.27 -12.97
N GLY A 7 -8.29 13.50 -11.85
CA GLY A 7 -6.99 12.90 -11.56
C GLY A 7 -7.08 11.36 -11.64
N PRO A 8 -5.93 10.67 -11.77
CA PRO A 8 -5.87 9.23 -12.03
C PRO A 8 -6.24 8.41 -10.80
N ALA A 9 -7.48 8.49 -10.34
CA ALA A 9 -8.06 7.53 -9.43
C ALA A 9 -8.56 6.33 -10.25
N SER A 10 -8.13 5.12 -9.87
CA SER A 10 -8.72 3.83 -10.28
C SER A 10 -8.42 3.30 -11.67
N ARG A 11 -7.15 3.16 -12.09
CA ARG A 11 -6.81 2.18 -13.15
C ARG A 11 -6.27 0.84 -12.64
N TYR A 12 -5.77 0.76 -11.40
CA TYR A 12 -5.15 -0.47 -10.88
C TYR A 12 -6.04 -1.29 -9.94
N SER A 13 -7.24 -0.82 -9.61
CA SER A 13 -8.26 -1.58 -8.85
C SER A 13 -8.79 -2.82 -9.58
N ALA A 14 -8.40 -3.03 -10.84
CA ALA A 14 -8.80 -4.16 -11.68
C ALA A 14 -7.82 -5.34 -11.65
N PHE A 15 -6.64 -5.24 -11.02
CA PHE A 15 -5.79 -6.41 -10.77
C PHE A 15 -6.30 -7.17 -9.55
N GLY A 16 -7.53 -7.68 -9.71
CA GLY A 16 -8.06 -8.78 -8.94
C GLY A 16 -7.19 -10.00 -9.21
N GLU A 17 -6.36 -10.32 -8.23
CA GLU A 17 -5.78 -11.64 -7.95
C GLU A 17 -4.84 -12.27 -9.00
N ASN A 18 -4.77 -11.77 -10.23
CA ASN A 18 -3.93 -12.40 -11.24
C ASN A 18 -2.98 -11.42 -11.95
N PHE A 19 -1.68 -11.60 -11.69
CA PHE A 19 -0.63 -10.86 -12.35
C PHE A 19 -0.14 -11.56 -13.61
N ASP A 20 -0.51 -12.80 -13.95
CA ASP A 20 0.16 -13.64 -14.97
C ASP A 20 0.52 -12.94 -16.30
N ASN A 21 -0.30 -12.00 -16.78
CA ASN A 21 -0.09 -11.30 -18.06
C ASN A 21 0.30 -9.81 -17.90
N VAL A 22 0.67 -9.38 -16.70
CA VAL A 22 1.00 -7.99 -16.36
C VAL A 22 2.49 -7.74 -16.54
N PRO A 23 2.90 -6.71 -17.32
CA PRO A 23 4.29 -6.30 -17.42
C PRO A 23 4.89 -6.02 -16.05
N THR A 24 6.13 -6.43 -15.80
CA THR A 24 6.81 -6.25 -14.50
C THR A 24 6.83 -4.79 -14.06
N ALA A 25 6.95 -3.82 -14.98
CA ALA A 25 6.87 -2.40 -14.66
C ALA A 25 5.52 -2.02 -14.02
N MET A 26 4.40 -2.53 -14.53
CA MET A 26 3.08 -2.30 -13.93
C MET A 26 2.91 -3.03 -12.59
N VAL A 27 3.56 -4.19 -12.42
CA VAL A 27 3.62 -4.87 -11.12
C VAL A 27 4.40 -4.01 -10.11
N PHE A 28 5.52 -3.44 -10.51
CA PHE A 28 6.31 -2.52 -9.69
C PHE A 28 5.51 -1.26 -9.33
N ASP A 29 4.79 -0.65 -10.28
CA ASP A 29 3.91 0.49 -10.01
C ASP A 29 2.86 0.11 -8.95
N ALA A 30 2.16 -1.02 -9.13
CA ALA A 30 1.18 -1.51 -8.17
C ALA A 30 1.80 -1.80 -6.78
N PHE A 31 3.04 -2.28 -6.72
CA PHE A 31 3.80 -2.45 -5.49
C PHE A 31 4.05 -1.11 -4.79
N THR A 32 4.54 -0.10 -5.52
CA THR A 32 4.79 1.22 -4.93
C THR A 32 3.51 1.92 -4.47
N GLU A 33 2.42 1.82 -5.24
CA GLU A 33 1.10 2.36 -4.88
C GLU A 33 0.53 1.67 -3.64
N THR A 34 0.67 0.35 -3.54
CA THR A 34 0.20 -0.42 -2.38
C THR A 34 0.97 -0.03 -1.12
N ALA A 35 2.30 0.11 -1.21
CA ALA A 35 3.13 0.59 -0.10
C ALA A 35 2.74 2.02 0.33
N ALA A 36 2.53 2.93 -0.62
CA ALA A 36 2.12 4.31 -0.32
C ALA A 36 0.76 4.36 0.38
N SER A 37 -0.20 3.54 -0.08
CA SER A 37 -1.53 3.45 0.52
C SER A 37 -1.47 2.94 1.96
N LEU A 38 -0.69 1.89 2.21
CA LEU A 38 -0.53 1.32 3.55
C LEU A 38 0.22 2.26 4.49
N SER A 39 1.25 2.95 4.00
CA SER A 39 1.98 3.98 4.76
C SER A 39 1.05 5.12 5.19
N SER A 40 0.25 5.65 4.26
CA SER A 40 -0.76 6.68 4.55
C SER A 40 -1.76 6.21 5.61
N ARG A 41 -2.19 4.93 5.54
CA ARG A 41 -3.09 4.36 6.54
C ARG A 41 -2.45 4.29 7.93
N TYR A 42 -1.19 3.86 8.03
CA TYR A 42 -0.48 3.86 9.31
C TYR A 42 -0.25 5.25 9.88
N MET A 43 0.11 6.22 9.04
CA MET A 43 0.26 7.62 9.47
C MET A 43 -1.05 8.16 10.04
N ARG A 44 -2.17 7.90 9.36
CA ARG A 44 -3.48 8.30 9.87
C ARG A 44 -3.83 7.63 11.21
N LEU A 45 -3.52 6.34 11.38
CA LEU A 45 -3.73 5.63 12.65
C LEU A 45 -2.84 6.18 13.77
N SER A 46 -1.60 6.58 13.44
CA SER A 46 -0.70 7.29 14.35
C SER A 46 -1.31 8.62 14.81
N ASP A 47 -1.89 9.40 13.90
CA ASP A 47 -2.53 10.69 14.21
C ASP A 47 -3.84 10.53 15.01
N GLU A 48 -4.57 9.43 14.80
CA GLU A 48 -5.80 9.09 15.53
C GLU A 48 -5.53 8.43 16.90
N SER A 49 -4.28 8.05 17.19
CA SER A 49 -3.91 7.35 18.42
C SER A 49 -3.97 8.27 19.65
N THR A 50 -4.41 7.74 20.78
CA THR A 50 -4.57 8.51 22.04
C THR A 50 -3.38 8.34 22.99
N THR A 51 -2.52 7.37 22.71
CA THR A 51 -1.35 7.06 23.53
C THR A 51 -0.07 7.12 22.72
N THR A 52 1.03 7.56 23.36
CA THR A 52 2.35 7.57 22.74
C THR A 52 2.80 6.18 22.28
N ALA A 53 2.46 5.13 23.04
CA ALA A 53 2.80 3.76 22.70
C ALA A 53 2.13 3.29 21.39
N GLU A 54 0.87 3.66 21.16
CA GLU A 54 0.17 3.35 19.91
C GLU A 54 0.76 4.14 18.74
N THR A 55 1.02 5.44 18.93
CA THR A 55 1.71 6.29 17.94
C THR A 55 3.06 5.68 17.53
N GLU A 56 3.90 5.29 18.49
CA GLU A 56 5.20 4.65 18.22
C GLU A 56 5.07 3.30 17.51
N ALA A 57 4.05 2.51 17.85
CA ALA A 57 3.79 1.24 17.17
C ALA A 57 3.44 1.45 15.69
N TRP A 58 2.61 2.45 15.37
CA TRP A 58 2.29 2.78 13.98
C TRP A 58 3.50 3.36 13.23
N TRP A 59 4.30 4.21 13.86
CA TRP A 59 5.55 4.70 13.27
C TRP A 59 6.54 3.58 12.97
N THR A 60 6.67 2.60 13.87
CA THR A 60 7.51 1.42 13.64
C THR A 60 7.05 0.66 12.39
N LYS A 61 5.74 0.55 12.17
CA LYS A 61 5.17 -0.08 10.97
C LYS A 61 5.47 0.71 9.69
N VAL A 62 5.41 2.04 9.74
CA VAL A 62 5.80 2.91 8.60
C VAL A 62 7.27 2.69 8.23
N LEU A 63 8.17 2.67 9.22
CA LEU A 63 9.60 2.47 8.97
C LEU A 63 9.89 1.08 8.39
N ALA A 64 9.29 0.04 8.98
CA ALA A 64 9.44 -1.32 8.49
C ALA A 64 8.92 -1.49 7.05
N LEU A 65 7.81 -0.83 6.70
CA LEU A 65 7.28 -0.82 5.34
C LEU A 65 8.24 -0.13 4.36
N ARG A 66 8.81 1.02 4.75
CA ARG A 66 9.79 1.75 3.93
C ARG A 66 11.04 0.91 3.66
N ASP A 67 11.56 0.25 4.69
CA ASP A 67 12.75 -0.58 4.55
C ASP A 67 12.45 -1.81 3.67
N ALA A 68 11.31 -2.47 3.87
CA ALA A 68 10.85 -3.54 3.00
C ALA A 68 10.67 -3.08 1.54
N GLN A 69 10.19 -1.86 1.31
CA GLN A 69 10.05 -1.32 -0.05
C GLN A 69 11.40 -1.10 -0.72
N ARG A 70 12.40 -0.63 0.02
CA ARG A 70 13.75 -0.37 -0.50
C ARG A 70 14.50 -1.66 -0.85
N ASP A 71 14.27 -2.72 -0.08
CA ASP A 71 15.08 -3.93 -0.17
C ASP A 71 14.58 -4.92 -1.25
N VAL A 72 13.42 -4.67 -1.85
CA VAL A 72 12.87 -5.50 -2.95
C VAL A 72 13.41 -5.02 -4.31
N PRO A 73 14.11 -5.88 -5.09
CA PRO A 73 14.53 -5.54 -6.45
C PRO A 73 13.35 -5.27 -7.38
N ALA A 74 13.47 -4.25 -8.24
CA ALA A 74 12.40 -3.85 -9.16
C ALA A 74 12.09 -4.88 -10.27
N ASP A 75 13.02 -5.81 -10.51
CA ASP A 75 12.91 -6.90 -11.48
C ASP A 75 12.49 -8.23 -10.85
N ASP A 76 12.51 -8.36 -9.52
CA ASP A 76 12.01 -9.53 -8.80
C ASP A 76 10.48 -9.51 -8.73
N ARG A 77 9.88 -9.92 -9.83
CA ARG A 77 8.44 -9.97 -10.02
C ARG A 77 7.72 -10.81 -8.95
N ALA A 78 8.32 -11.93 -8.54
CA ALA A 78 7.69 -12.82 -7.55
C ALA A 78 7.63 -12.12 -6.19
N ALA A 79 8.73 -11.50 -5.77
CA ALA A 79 8.78 -10.72 -4.53
C ALA A 79 7.79 -9.55 -4.55
N LEU A 80 7.73 -8.78 -5.65
CA LEU A 80 6.78 -7.67 -5.79
C LEU A 80 5.33 -8.14 -5.59
N ILE A 81 4.94 -9.25 -6.22
CA ILE A 81 3.58 -9.80 -6.11
C ILE A 81 3.28 -10.26 -4.68
N GLU A 82 4.21 -10.96 -4.03
CA GLU A 82 4.04 -11.42 -2.66
C GLU A 82 3.80 -10.23 -1.71
N HIS A 83 4.61 -9.17 -1.84
CA HIS A 83 4.45 -7.96 -1.06
C HIS A 83 3.12 -7.24 -1.33
N ILE A 84 2.70 -7.12 -2.58
CA ILE A 84 1.40 -6.54 -2.93
C ILE A 84 0.26 -7.31 -2.25
N GLN A 85 0.24 -8.63 -2.36
CA GLN A 85 -0.82 -9.46 -1.77
C GLN A 85 -0.84 -9.35 -0.24
N ARG A 86 0.33 -9.38 0.38
CA ARG A 86 0.47 -9.24 1.84
C ARG A 86 -0.03 -7.88 2.32
N TRP A 87 0.41 -6.79 1.71
CA TRP A 87 0.03 -5.44 2.12
C TRP A 87 -1.43 -5.09 1.82
N ARG A 88 -2.00 -5.62 0.73
CA ARG A 88 -3.45 -5.49 0.45
C ARG A 88 -4.29 -6.19 1.51
N THR A 89 -3.87 -7.36 1.97
CA THR A 89 -4.54 -8.08 3.07
C THR A 89 -4.49 -7.26 4.36
N GLU A 90 -3.34 -6.65 4.65
CA GLU A 90 -3.17 -5.78 5.82
C GLU A 90 -4.05 -4.53 5.73
N LEU A 91 -4.07 -3.83 4.59
CA LEU A 91 -4.98 -2.71 4.32
C LEU A 91 -6.45 -3.10 4.59
N LYS A 92 -6.92 -4.20 4.02
CA LYS A 92 -8.30 -4.69 4.23
C LYS A 92 -8.59 -4.97 5.70
N THR A 93 -7.63 -5.50 6.43
CA THR A 93 -7.75 -5.76 7.87
C THR A 93 -7.88 -4.45 8.66
N LEU A 94 -7.07 -3.44 8.33
CA LEU A 94 -7.11 -2.12 8.96
C LEU A 94 -8.37 -1.31 8.63
N GLU A 95 -8.94 -1.51 7.44
CA GLU A 95 -10.23 -0.93 7.05
C GLU A 95 -11.40 -1.56 7.77
N THR A 96 -11.39 -2.90 7.91
CA THR A 96 -12.45 -3.63 8.62
C THR A 96 -12.50 -3.23 10.09
N ARG A 97 -11.35 -3.09 10.74
CA ARG A 97 -11.25 -2.65 12.14
C ARG A 97 -11.73 -1.22 12.38
N ALA A 98 -11.71 -0.36 11.36
CA ALA A 98 -12.13 1.03 11.49
C ALA A 98 -13.64 1.25 11.37
N ARG A 99 -14.36 0.25 10.84
CA ARG A 99 -15.81 0.27 10.67
C ARG A 99 -16.56 -0.46 11.79
N GLY A 100 -15.83 -1.10 12.70
CA GLY A 100 -16.36 -1.87 13.83
C GLY A 100 -16.36 -1.09 15.14
#